data_AF-A0A355YSH0-F1
#
_entry.id   AF-A0A355YSH0-F1
#
_cell.length_a   1.000
_cell.length_b   1.000
_cell.length_c   1.000
_cell.angle_alpha   90.00
_cell.angle_beta   90.00
_cell.angle_gamma   90.00
#
_symmetry.space_group_name_H-M   'P 1'
#
loop_
_entity.id
_entity.type
_entity.pdbx_description
1 polymer ?
#
loop_
_entity_poly.entity_id
_entity_poly.type
_entity_poly.pdbx_seq_one_letter_code
_entity_poly.pdbx_strand_id
1 'polypeptide(L)' 'MDSSDGIHMIHGYRWYDPEVKCTGAVQLVHGMLEYIERYNELAEYLASAGYFVSGHDHLGHGDSVKELSELGYVGKEGA' A
#
# COMPACT_ATOMS: atom_id res chain seq x y z
N MET A 1 3.28 -4.23 -8.72
CA MET A 1 2.38 -4.27 -9.90
C MET A 1 2.70 -3.05 -10.76
N ASP A 2 2.47 -3.07 -12.06
CA ASP A 2 2.68 -1.85 -12.86
C ASP A 2 1.68 -0.76 -12.45
N SER A 3 2.19 0.46 -12.23
CA SER A 3 1.36 1.66 -12.06
C SER A 3 0.63 1.96 -13.37
N SER A 4 -0.52 2.63 -13.27
CA SER A 4 -1.29 3.08 -14.44
C SER A 4 -0.50 4.05 -15.34
N ASP A 5 0.57 4.65 -14.84
CA ASP A 5 1.45 5.51 -15.64
C ASP A 5 2.35 4.74 -16.62
N GLY A 6 2.41 3.41 -16.51
CA GLY A 6 3.21 2.53 -17.37
C GLY A 6 4.71 2.68 -17.19
N ILE A 7 5.17 3.39 -16.16
CA ILE A 7 6.59 3.70 -15.92
C ILE A 7 7.06 3.11 -14.59
N HIS A 8 6.26 3.22 -13.53
CA HIS A 8 6.66 2.82 -12.17
C HIS A 8 6.00 1.51 -11.77
N MET A 9 6.67 0.76 -10.90
CA MET A 9 6.04 -0.37 -10.22
C MET A 9 5.58 0.08 -8.84
N ILE A 10 4.35 -0.27 -8.50
CA ILE A 10 3.77 -0.09 -7.17
C ILE A 10 4.21 -1.22 -6.25
N HIS A 11 4.79 -0.83 -5.11
CA HIS A 11 5.14 -1.70 -4.01
C HIS A 11 3.88 -1.98 -3.17
N GLY A 12 3.49 -3.27 -3.12
CA GLY A 12 2.24 -3.72 -2.52
C GLY A 12 2.49 -4.69 -1.37
N TYR A 13 1.65 -4.60 -0.36
CA TYR A 13 1.72 -5.37 0.88
C TYR A 13 0.42 -6.11 1.11
N ARG A 14 0.53 -7.22 1.83
CA ARG A 14 -0.60 -8.02 2.27
C ARG A 14 -0.37 -8.49 3.70
N TRP A 15 -1.41 -8.41 4.52
CA TRP A 15 -1.45 -8.96 5.85
C TRP A 15 -2.63 -9.91 5.94
N TYR A 16 -2.37 -11.13 6.37
CA TYR A 16 -3.38 -12.14 6.62
C TYR A 16 -2.82 -13.15 7.60
N ASP A 17 -3.70 -13.69 8.45
CA ASP A 17 -3.38 -14.85 9.27
C ASP A 17 -3.92 -16.11 8.58
N PRO A 18 -3.07 -17.05 8.14
CA PRO A 18 -3.51 -18.26 7.44
C PRO A 18 -4.32 -19.22 8.32
N GLU A 19 -4.21 -19.11 9.64
CA GLU A 19 -4.91 -19.97 10.59
C GLU A 19 -6.31 -19.43 10.95
N VAL A 20 -6.59 -18.17 10.60
CA VAL A 20 -7.89 -17.53 10.85
C VAL A 20 -8.74 -17.56 9.59
N LYS A 21 -10.00 -17.99 9.72
CA LYS A 21 -10.96 -17.99 8.62
C LYS A 21 -11.18 -16.55 8.12
N CYS A 22 -10.90 -16.32 6.83
CA CYS A 22 -11.16 -15.03 6.19
C CYS A 22 -12.66 -14.69 6.21
N THR A 23 -12.99 -13.51 6.74
CA THR A 23 -14.35 -12.99 6.88
C THR A 23 -14.64 -11.82 5.95
N GLY A 24 -13.60 -11.18 5.41
CA GLY A 24 -13.72 -10.06 4.48
C GLY A 24 -12.35 -9.53 4.04
N ALA A 25 -12.36 -8.49 3.21
CA ALA A 25 -11.15 -7.82 2.75
C ALA A 25 -11.17 -6.33 3.13
N VAL A 26 -10.00 -5.80 3.49
CA VAL A 26 -9.79 -4.38 3.77
C VAL A 26 -8.63 -3.89 2.92
N GLN A 27 -8.84 -2.82 2.15
CA GLN A 27 -7.76 -2.15 1.42
C GLN A 27 -7.38 -0.87 2.15
N LEU A 28 -6.13 -0.78 2.58
CA LEU A 28 -5.54 0.41 3.17
C LEU A 28 -4.99 1.32 2.07
N VAL A 29 -5.32 2.61 2.18
CA VAL A 29 -4.89 3.70 1.31
C VAL A 29 -4.36 4.79 2.24
N HIS A 30 -3.06 5.10 2.13
CA HIS A 30 -2.41 6.06 3.02
C HIS A 30 -2.59 7.50 2.52
N GLY A 31 -2.28 8.49 3.36
CA GLY A 31 -2.33 9.90 2.97
C GLY A 31 -1.10 10.40 2.20
N MET A 32 -1.14 11.67 1.81
CA MET A 32 0.01 12.38 1.27
C MET A 32 1.13 12.47 2.31
N LEU A 33 2.38 12.28 1.88
CA LEU A 33 3.59 12.26 2.73
C LEU A 33 3.64 11.09 3.72
N GLU A 34 2.86 10.05 3.47
CA GLU A 34 2.89 8.80 4.24
C GLU A 34 3.38 7.63 3.39
N TYR A 35 3.49 6.46 3.99
CA TYR A 35 3.81 5.19 3.35
C TYR A 35 3.08 4.06 4.09
N ILE A 36 2.83 2.95 3.42
CA ILE A 36 1.86 1.95 3.86
C ILE A 36 2.28 1.22 5.13
N GLU A 37 3.57 0.97 5.34
CA GLU A 37 4.08 0.29 6.54
C GLU A 37 3.86 1.09 7.83
N ARG A 38 3.54 2.39 7.76
CA ARG A 38 3.07 3.15 8.95
C ARG A 38 1.79 2.56 9.57
N TYR A 39 1.05 1.76 8.80
CA TYR A 39 -0.18 1.10 9.23
C TYR A 39 0.02 -0.38 9.61
N ASN A 40 1.27 -0.86 9.74
CA ASN A 40 1.55 -2.27 10.01
C ASN A 40 0.78 -2.81 11.23
N GLU A 41 0.79 -2.09 12.35
CA GLU A 41 0.08 -2.52 13.57
C GLU A 41 -1.44 -2.63 13.36
N LEU A 42 -2.05 -1.69 12.62
CA LEU A 42 -3.47 -1.75 12.29
C LEU A 42 -3.76 -2.92 11.34
N ALA A 43 -2.91 -3.15 10.35
CA ALA A 43 -3.07 -4.23 9.39
C ALA A 43 -2.94 -5.60 10.05
N GLU A 44 -1.98 -5.78 10.96
CA GLU A 44 -1.81 -7.00 11.77
C GLU A 44 -3.02 -7.23 12.69
N TYR A 45 -3.51 -6.17 13.35
CA TYR A 45 -4.73 -6.26 14.16
C TYR A 45 -5.92 -6.75 13.33
N LEU A 46 -6.18 -6.15 12.17
CA LEU A 46 -7.26 -6.55 11.27
C LEU A 46 -7.05 -7.97 10.71
N ALA A 47 -5.82 -8.34 10.38
CA ALA A 47 -5.48 -9.68 9.93
C ALA A 47 -5.79 -10.74 11.00
N SER A 48 -5.43 -10.48 12.25
CA SER A 48 -5.77 -11.38 13.38
C SER A 48 -7.27 -11.49 13.65
N ALA A 49 -8.05 -10.47 13.25
CA ALA A 49 -9.51 -10.47 13.31
C ALA A 49 -10.17 -11.19 12.11
N GLY A 50 -9.38 -11.76 11.20
CA GLY A 50 -9.86 -12.54 10.05
C GLY A 50 -10.10 -11.73 8.77
N TYR A 51 -9.57 -10.51 8.66
CA TYR A 51 -9.62 -9.77 7.40
C TYR A 51 -8.37 -10.04 6.56
N PHE A 52 -8.54 -10.24 5.25
CA PHE A 52 -7.44 -10.14 4.31
C PHE A 52 -7.16 -8.65 4.06
N VAL A 53 -6.04 -8.14 4.56
CA VAL A 53 -5.68 -6.74 4.42
C VAL A 53 -4.69 -6.58 3.28
N SER A 54 -4.95 -5.64 2.38
CA SER A 54 -4.02 -5.23 1.33
C SER A 54 -3.70 -3.74 1.46
N GLY A 55 -2.53 -3.36 0.98
CA GLY A 55 -2.09 -1.97 0.96
C GLY A 55 -0.99 -1.78 -0.06
N HIS A 56 -0.66 -0.54 -0.37
CA HIS A 56 0.46 -0.22 -1.26
C HIS A 56 0.97 1.18 -0.99
N ASP A 57 2.22 1.42 -1.37
CA ASP A 57 2.74 2.77 -1.49
C ASP A 57 2.28 3.40 -2.81
N HIS A 58 1.65 4.57 -2.74
CA HIS A 58 1.21 5.29 -3.93
C HIS A 58 2.40 5.64 -4.83
N LEU A 59 2.10 6.00 -6.09
CA LEU A 59 3.09 6.61 -6.97
C LEU A 59 3.75 7.79 -6.24
N GLY A 60 5.08 7.89 -6.32
CA GLY A 60 5.84 8.94 -5.64
C GLY A 60 5.93 8.78 -4.11
N HIS A 61 5.60 7.62 -3.54
CA HIS A 61 5.63 7.38 -2.10
C HIS A 61 6.38 6.09 -1.76
N GLY A 62 6.88 6.01 -0.52
CA GLY A 62 7.49 4.82 0.06
C GLY A 62 8.46 4.10 -0.89
N ASP A 63 8.28 2.80 -1.03
CA ASP A 63 9.11 1.95 -1.88
C ASP A 63 8.63 1.88 -3.34
N SER A 64 7.60 2.65 -3.70
CA SER A 64 7.13 2.80 -5.09
C SER A 64 7.92 3.82 -5.91
N VAL A 65 8.94 4.48 -5.31
CA VAL A 65 9.86 5.39 -6.02
C VAL A 65 11.11 4.65 -6.52
N LYS A 66 11.65 5.08 -7.67
CA LYS A 66 12.94 4.61 -8.18
C LYS A 66 14.10 5.37 -7.56
N GLU A 67 13.88 6.62 -7.20
CA GLU A 67 14.86 7.51 -6.58
C GLU A 67 14.19 8.55 -5.68
N LEU A 68 14.94 9.10 -4.71
CA LEU A 68 14.40 10.04 -3.72
C LEU A 68 13.82 11.32 -4.34
N SER A 69 14.28 11.71 -5.52
CA SER A 69 13.75 12.85 -6.28
C SER A 69 12.30 12.67 -6.74
N GLU A 70 11.80 11.45 -6.79
CA GLU A 70 10.43 11.14 -7.19
C GLU A 70 9.43 11.24 -6.03
N LEU A 71 9.90 11.46 -4.80
CA LEU A 71 9.01 11.62 -3.64
C LEU A 71 8.05 12.80 -3.85
N GLY A 72 6.75 12.53 -3.71
CA GLY A 72 5.67 13.48 -3.97
C GLY A 72 5.19 13.55 -5.42
N TYR A 73 5.74 12.75 -6.34
CA TYR A 73 5.24 12.66 -7.70
C TYR A 73 3.89 11.94 -7.76
N VAL A 74 2.86 12.66 -8.20
CA VAL A 74 1.47 12.13 -8.28
C VAL A 74 1.03 11.79 -9.71
N GLY A 75 1.98 11.64 -10.63
CA GLY A 75 1.67 11.41 -12.04
C GLY A 75 1.64 12.70 -12.87
N LYS A 76 1.70 12.53 -14.20
CA LYS A 76 1.81 13.64 -15.16
C LYS A 76 0.60 14.56 -15.18
N GLU A 77 -0.59 14.01 -14.94
CA GLU A 77 -1.86 14.75 -14.96
C GLU A 77 -2.15 15.43 -13.61
N GLY A 78 -1.34 15.18 -12.58
CA GLY A 78 -1.64 15.58 -11.22
C GLY A 78 -2.64 14.63 -10.54
N ALA A 79 -2.99 14.98 -9.30
CA ALA A 79 -4.09 14.36 -8.56
C ALA A 79 -5.43 15.03 -8.86
#